data_AF-D8LWE2-F1
#
_entry.id   AF-D8LWE2-F1
#
_cell.length_a   1.000
_cell.length_b   1.000
_cell.length_c   1.000
_cell.angle_alpha   90.00
_cell.angle_beta   90.00
_cell.angle_gamma   90.00
#
_symmetry.space_group_name_H-M   'P 1'
#
loop_
_entity.id
_entity.type
_entity.pdbx_description
1 polymer ?
#
loop_
_entity_poly.entity_id
_entity_poly.type
_entity_poly.pdbx_seq_one_letter_code
_entity_poly.pdbx_strand_id
1 'polypeptide(L)'
;MDSSLEVSSTNQVITLHYYNLREADINLYELDVELLFSLNPFVFNKSSSLFIRPNYTQHVQLPPEVDGVGEFCYTLPKEYQEKNVLVEVRNGTLREACYSLNNSLLVALSVKSGQLRVMDKKTHAGIPCCYVKVYAETNSGENKFLKDGFTDISGCFDYYSVSTEVAEQAKKLAIFVDKEGYGSCIREALPPISAAH
;
A
#
# COMPACT_ATOMS: atom_id res chain seq x y z
N MET A 1 18.77 15.24 -26.60
CA MET A 1 19.04 14.55 -25.33
C MET A 1 17.69 14.29 -24.72
N ASP A 2 17.35 13.03 -24.53
CA ASP A 2 16.03 12.64 -24.02
C ASP A 2 15.97 12.94 -22.53
N SER A 3 14.88 13.56 -22.08
CA SER A 3 14.65 13.82 -20.66
C SER A 3 14.21 12.54 -19.94
N SER A 4 14.63 12.37 -18.69
CA SER A 4 14.23 11.23 -17.87
C SER A 4 13.86 11.68 -16.46
N LEU A 5 13.05 10.86 -15.80
CA LEU A 5 12.56 11.08 -14.45
C LEU A 5 12.40 9.72 -13.76
N GLU A 6 12.82 9.62 -12.51
CA GLU A 6 12.56 8.51 -11.62
C GLU A 6 12.11 9.07 -10.27
N VAL A 7 11.14 8.41 -9.63
CA VAL A 7 10.53 8.90 -8.38
C VAL A 7 10.45 7.76 -7.37
N SER A 8 10.94 8.02 -6.16
CA SER A 8 10.82 7.10 -5.03
C SER A 8 10.31 7.83 -3.78
N SER A 9 9.82 7.08 -2.80
CA SER A 9 9.30 7.63 -1.53
C SER A 9 9.92 6.89 -0.36
N THR A 10 10.53 7.62 0.57
CA THR A 10 11.08 7.09 1.83
C THR A 10 10.71 8.03 2.97
N ASN A 11 10.06 7.51 4.02
CA ASN A 11 9.69 8.29 5.22
C ASN A 11 8.99 9.63 4.90
N GLN A 12 8.01 9.63 3.99
CA GLN A 12 7.24 10.82 3.57
C GLN A 12 8.08 11.90 2.82
N VAL A 13 9.31 11.54 2.44
CA VAL A 13 10.15 12.33 1.53
C VAL A 13 10.14 11.65 0.17
N ILE A 14 9.79 12.42 -0.84
CA ILE A 14 9.78 12.00 -2.24
C ILE A 14 11.09 12.43 -2.86
N THR A 15 11.84 11.49 -3.41
CA THR A 15 13.11 11.75 -4.08
C THR A 15 12.91 11.60 -5.58
N LEU A 16 13.23 12.68 -6.31
CA LEU A 16 13.23 12.73 -7.76
C LEU A 16 14.67 12.65 -8.24
N HIS A 17 14.95 11.72 -9.15
CA HIS A 17 16.16 11.72 -9.96
C HIS A 17 15.78 12.06 -11.40
N TYR A 18 16.46 13.03 -12.01
CA TYR A 18 16.07 13.53 -13.33
C TYR A 18 17.25 13.91 -14.22
N TYR A 19 16.96 13.95 -15.52
CA TYR A 19 17.86 14.41 -16.57
C TYR A 19 17.15 15.33 -17.56
N ASN A 20 17.82 16.43 -17.93
CA ASN A 20 17.35 17.49 -18.80
C ASN A 20 15.95 18.01 -18.41
N LEU A 21 15.75 18.29 -17.11
CA LEU A 21 14.50 18.84 -16.55
C LEU A 21 14.79 20.05 -15.65
N ARG A 22 13.92 21.07 -15.75
CA ARG A 22 14.01 22.32 -14.96
C ARG A 22 12.86 22.53 -14.00
N GLU A 23 11.75 21.86 -14.25
CA GLU A 23 10.53 21.99 -13.47
C GLU A 23 9.71 20.71 -13.55
N ALA A 24 8.82 20.51 -12.58
CA ALA A 24 7.86 19.43 -12.60
C ALA A 24 6.61 19.84 -11.83
N ASP A 25 5.47 19.22 -12.15
CA ASP A 25 4.31 19.27 -11.28
C ASP A 25 4.28 18.01 -10.41
N ILE A 26 4.10 18.19 -9.11
CA ILE A 26 3.85 17.14 -8.14
C ILE A 26 2.35 17.12 -7.85
N ASN A 27 1.70 15.99 -8.16
CA ASN A 27 0.29 15.75 -7.91
C ASN A 27 0.13 14.69 -6.81
N LEU A 28 -0.73 14.97 -5.84
CA LEU A 28 -1.06 14.05 -4.76
C LEU A 28 -2.49 13.57 -4.91
N TYR A 29 -2.67 12.26 -4.84
CA TYR A 29 -3.97 11.60 -4.85
C TYR A 29 -4.14 10.85 -3.55
N GLU A 30 -5.13 11.23 -2.75
CA GLU A 30 -5.51 10.48 -1.56
C GLU A 30 -6.06 9.11 -1.98
N LEU A 31 -5.54 8.06 -1.37
CA LEU A 31 -5.89 6.70 -1.72
C LEU A 31 -6.83 6.12 -0.68
N ASP A 32 -7.96 5.62 -1.16
CA ASP A 32 -8.72 4.60 -0.46
C ASP A 32 -8.05 3.25 -0.71
N VAL A 33 -7.16 2.86 0.21
CA VAL A 33 -6.38 1.62 0.10
C VAL A 33 -7.30 0.39 0.20
N GLU A 34 -8.41 0.48 0.94
CA GLU A 34 -9.37 -0.62 1.05
C GLU A 34 -10.09 -0.87 -0.29
N LEU A 35 -10.49 0.21 -0.96
CA LEU A 35 -11.09 0.14 -2.29
C LEU A 35 -10.10 -0.45 -3.30
N LEU A 36 -8.87 0.08 -3.35
CA LEU A 36 -7.83 -0.44 -4.24
C LEU A 36 -7.54 -1.92 -3.99
N PHE A 37 -7.46 -2.32 -2.71
CA PHE A 37 -7.29 -3.71 -2.31
C PHE A 37 -8.47 -4.57 -2.77
N SER A 38 -9.71 -4.08 -2.64
CA SER A 38 -10.89 -4.83 -3.07
C SER A 38 -10.95 -5.01 -4.59
N LEU A 39 -10.41 -4.06 -5.36
CA LEU A 39 -10.31 -4.15 -6.82
C LEU A 39 -9.17 -5.07 -7.28
N ASN A 40 -8.02 -5.00 -6.61
CA ASN A 40 -6.81 -5.73 -7.00
C ASN A 40 -6.06 -6.30 -5.77
N PRO A 41 -6.58 -7.37 -5.11
CA PRO A 41 -6.05 -7.82 -3.82
C PRO A 41 -4.58 -8.26 -3.84
N PHE A 42 -4.07 -8.67 -5.00
CA PHE A 42 -2.71 -9.19 -5.20
C PHE A 42 -1.79 -8.24 -6.01
N VAL A 43 -2.28 -7.06 -6.42
CA VAL A 43 -1.53 -6.14 -7.30
C VAL A 43 -1.62 -4.71 -6.77
N PHE A 44 -0.89 -4.43 -5.69
CA PHE A 44 -0.83 -3.07 -5.14
C PHE A 44 0.30 -2.21 -5.75
N ASN A 45 1.42 -2.83 -6.15
CA ASN A 45 2.67 -2.09 -6.47
C ASN A 45 2.82 -1.62 -7.92
N LYS A 46 1.86 -1.86 -8.81
CA LYS A 46 1.92 -1.30 -10.17
C LYS A 46 1.18 0.03 -10.16
N SER A 47 1.90 1.12 -10.38
CA SER A 47 1.35 2.45 -10.58
C SER A 47 0.37 2.40 -11.76
N SER A 48 -0.91 2.24 -11.44
CA SER A 48 -1.96 2.33 -12.44
C SER A 48 -2.33 3.80 -12.62
N SER A 49 -2.51 4.21 -13.85
CA SER A 49 -2.97 5.56 -14.17
C SER A 49 -4.37 5.75 -13.60
N LEU A 50 -4.48 6.49 -12.49
CA LEU A 50 -5.78 6.89 -11.97
C LEU A 50 -6.31 8.07 -12.80
N PHE A 51 -7.49 7.93 -13.38
CA PHE A 51 -8.18 9.00 -14.11
C PHE A 51 -9.03 9.84 -13.15
N ILE A 52 -8.42 10.31 -12.06
CA ILE A 52 -9.08 11.13 -11.04
C ILE A 52 -8.37 12.48 -10.94
N ARG A 53 -9.06 13.48 -10.40
CA ARG A 53 -8.47 14.80 -10.14
C ARG A 53 -7.54 14.71 -8.91
N PRO A 54 -6.34 15.33 -8.94
CA PRO A 54 -5.49 15.37 -7.76
C PRO A 54 -6.12 16.19 -6.64
N ASN A 55 -5.92 15.74 -5.40
CA ASN A 55 -6.28 16.46 -4.19
C ASN A 55 -5.40 17.71 -4.02
N TYR A 56 -4.14 17.61 -4.45
CA TYR A 56 -3.15 18.68 -4.38
C TYR A 56 -2.23 18.66 -5.60
N THR A 57 -1.90 19.84 -6.11
CA THR A 57 -0.91 20.02 -7.17
C THR A 57 0.04 21.13 -6.76
N GLN A 58 1.34 20.88 -6.89
CA GLN A 58 2.37 21.88 -6.71
C GLN A 58 3.35 21.87 -7.88
N HIS A 59 3.52 23.03 -8.49
CA HIS A 59 4.60 23.26 -9.43
C HIS A 59 5.91 23.53 -8.69
N VAL A 60 6.98 22.82 -9.05
CA VAL A 60 8.31 22.97 -8.43
C VAL A 60 9.36 23.28 -9.48
N GLN A 61 10.28 24.17 -9.12
CA GLN A 61 11.50 24.42 -9.90
C GLN A 61 12.57 23.46 -9.40
N LEU A 62 13.18 22.73 -10.33
CA LEU A 62 14.19 21.72 -10.05
C LEU A 62 15.58 22.38 -10.00
N PRO A 63 16.43 21.98 -9.04
CA PRO A 63 17.82 22.42 -9.01
C PRO A 63 18.59 22.10 -10.31
N PRO A 64 19.69 22.80 -10.59
CA PRO A 64 20.59 22.42 -11.67
C PRO A 64 21.20 21.03 -11.43
N GLU A 65 21.38 20.27 -12.51
CA GLU A 65 22.03 18.97 -12.49
C GLU A 65 23.52 19.08 -12.11
N VAL A 66 24.01 18.09 -11.37
CA VAL A 66 25.43 17.93 -11.03
C VAL A 66 25.93 16.66 -11.70
N ASP A 67 27.04 16.75 -12.44
CA ASP A 67 27.60 15.63 -13.22
C ASP A 67 26.60 14.94 -14.17
N GLY A 68 25.62 15.71 -14.67
CA GLY A 68 24.60 15.23 -15.59
C GLY A 68 23.48 14.42 -14.93
N VAL A 69 23.26 14.56 -13.62
CA VAL A 69 22.07 14.04 -12.94
C VAL A 69 21.57 15.08 -11.93
N GLY A 70 20.25 15.30 -11.90
CA GLY A 70 19.59 16.15 -10.92
C GLY A 70 18.96 15.32 -9.81
N GLU A 71 18.99 15.84 -8.58
CA GLU A 71 18.30 15.27 -7.43
C GLU A 71 17.43 16.36 -6.77
N PHE A 72 16.20 16.01 -6.40
CA PHE A 72 15.31 16.89 -5.67
C PHE A 72 14.51 16.11 -4.64
N CYS A 73 14.60 16.55 -3.38
CA CYS A 73 13.86 15.99 -2.27
C CYS A 73 12.67 16.88 -1.93
N TYR A 74 11.48 16.29 -1.99
CA TYR A 74 10.21 16.93 -1.69
C TYR A 74 9.57 16.29 -0.47
N THR A 75 9.45 17.06 0.63
CA THR A 75 8.70 16.62 1.81
C THR A 75 7.22 16.86 1.58
N LEU A 76 6.39 15.84 1.78
CA LEU A 76 4.94 15.97 1.66
C LEU A 76 4.39 17.08 2.58
N PRO A 77 3.36 17.85 2.15
CA PRO A 77 2.69 18.80 3.03
C PRO A 77 2.11 18.08 4.26
N LYS A 78 2.07 18.75 5.41
CA LYS A 78 1.66 18.15 6.71
C LYS A 78 0.35 17.39 6.64
N GLU A 79 -0.63 17.89 5.90
CA GLU A 79 -1.94 17.25 5.72
C GLU A 79 -1.87 15.86 5.08
N TYR A 80 -0.85 15.59 4.25
CA TYR A 80 -0.69 14.34 3.52
C TYR A 80 0.32 13.38 4.16
N GLN A 81 1.07 13.81 5.18
CA GLN A 81 2.08 12.98 5.86
C GLN A 81 1.49 11.79 6.62
N GLU A 82 0.26 11.93 7.12
CA GLU A 82 -0.45 10.88 7.85
C GLU A 82 -1.42 10.07 6.97
N LYS A 83 -1.53 10.43 5.68
CA LYS A 83 -2.44 9.81 4.72
C LYS A 83 -1.71 8.80 3.83
N ASN A 84 -2.47 7.91 3.20
CA ASN A 84 -1.97 7.10 2.10
C ASN A 84 -2.18 7.88 0.80
N VAL A 85 -1.09 8.17 0.08
CA VAL A 85 -1.14 8.96 -1.15
C VAL A 85 -0.38 8.29 -2.30
N LEU A 86 -0.92 8.41 -3.51
CA LEU A 86 -0.14 8.26 -4.74
C LEU A 86 0.48 9.62 -5.06
N VAL A 87 1.80 9.64 -5.18
CA VAL A 87 2.55 10.80 -5.63
C VAL A 87 2.86 10.60 -7.10
N GLU A 88 2.39 11.52 -7.93
CA GLU A 88 2.72 11.58 -9.34
C GLU A 88 3.59 12.80 -9.60
N VAL A 89 4.64 12.62 -10.36
CA VAL A 89 5.48 13.70 -10.85
C VAL A 89 5.40 13.72 -12.37
N ARG A 90 5.09 14.88 -12.93
CA ARG A 90 4.92 15.06 -14.37
C ARG A 90 5.71 16.24 -14.92
N ASN A 91 6.21 16.08 -16.14
CA ASN A 91 6.70 17.17 -16.99
C ASN A 91 6.38 16.84 -18.46
N GLY A 92 5.48 17.60 -19.08
CA GLY A 92 5.03 17.31 -20.45
C GLY A 92 4.44 15.90 -20.58
N THR A 93 5.09 15.04 -21.36
CA THR A 93 4.70 13.62 -21.54
C THR A 93 5.36 12.68 -20.54
N LEU A 94 6.37 13.13 -19.79
CA LEU A 94 6.99 12.32 -18.74
C LEU A 94 6.08 12.29 -17.53
N ARG A 95 5.83 11.08 -17.02
CA ARG A 95 4.98 10.82 -15.87
C ARG A 95 5.53 9.62 -15.12
N GLU A 96 5.89 9.85 -13.87
CA GLU A 96 6.29 8.80 -12.93
C GLU A 96 5.41 8.90 -11.68
N ALA A 97 5.22 7.77 -11.00
CA ALA A 97 4.43 7.75 -9.78
C ALA A 97 4.93 6.73 -8.77
N CYS A 98 4.83 7.09 -7.49
CA CYS A 98 5.18 6.22 -6.37
C CYS A 98 4.13 6.32 -5.25
N TYR A 99 4.05 5.29 -4.42
CA TYR A 99 3.18 5.31 -3.24
C TYR A 99 3.92 5.87 -2.02
N SER A 100 3.28 6.79 -1.31
CA SER A 100 3.66 7.17 0.04
C SER A 100 2.56 6.68 1.00
N LEU A 101 2.82 5.56 1.67
CA LEU A 101 1.85 4.95 2.59
C LEU A 101 2.28 5.23 4.03
N ASN A 102 1.33 5.69 4.84
CA ASN A 102 1.51 5.76 6.28
C ASN A 102 1.19 4.38 6.88
N ASN A 103 2.11 3.83 7.66
CA ASN A 103 1.90 2.54 8.29
C ASN A 103 2.77 2.39 9.56
N SER A 104 2.14 2.47 10.72
CA SER A 104 2.72 2.14 12.02
C SER A 104 2.29 0.74 12.53
N LEU A 105 1.62 -0.06 11.69
CA LEU A 105 1.17 -1.42 12.01
C LEU A 105 2.24 -2.48 11.74
N LEU A 106 2.54 -3.28 12.76
CA LEU A 106 3.26 -4.53 12.66
C LEU A 106 2.25 -5.68 12.63
N VAL A 107 2.08 -6.32 11.47
CA VAL A 107 1.21 -7.49 11.30
C VAL A 107 2.05 -8.75 11.23
N ALA A 108 1.92 -9.60 12.25
CA ALA A 108 2.55 -10.91 12.33
C ALA A 108 1.54 -12.00 11.94
N LEU A 109 1.91 -12.84 10.98
CA LEU A 109 1.07 -13.93 10.48
C LEU A 109 1.54 -15.27 11.06
N SER A 110 0.59 -16.05 11.58
CA SER A 110 0.75 -17.48 11.83
C SER A 110 0.02 -18.25 10.75
N VAL A 111 0.75 -18.65 9.71
CA VAL A 111 0.19 -19.43 8.57
C VAL A 111 -0.39 -20.75 9.04
N LYS A 112 0.29 -21.44 9.98
CA LYS A 112 -0.15 -22.73 10.50
C LYS A 112 -1.53 -22.69 11.16
N SER A 113 -1.83 -21.62 11.91
CA SER A 113 -3.08 -21.51 12.66
C SER A 113 -4.14 -20.64 11.99
N GLY A 114 -3.85 -20.04 10.83
CA GLY A 114 -4.78 -19.11 10.18
C GLY A 114 -5.05 -17.83 10.97
N GLN A 115 -4.12 -17.43 11.84
CA GLN A 115 -4.29 -16.26 12.71
C GLN A 115 -3.25 -15.19 12.46
N LEU A 116 -3.64 -13.94 12.64
CA LEU A 116 -2.75 -12.79 12.63
C LEU A 116 -2.80 -12.07 13.97
N ARG A 117 -1.73 -11.32 14.23
CA ARG A 117 -1.67 -10.34 15.33
C ARG A 117 -1.21 -8.99 14.80
N VAL A 118 -1.96 -7.96 15.14
CA VAL A 118 -1.64 -6.57 14.82
C VAL A 118 -1.09 -5.88 16.06
N MET A 119 0.05 -5.23 15.90
CA MET A 119 0.76 -4.52 16.97
C MET A 119 1.22 -3.15 16.48
N ASP A 120 1.42 -2.23 17.40
CA ASP A 120 2.11 -0.98 17.11
C ASP A 120 3.61 -1.26 16.85
N LYS A 121 4.16 -0.74 15.75
CA LYS A 121 5.56 -1.00 15.35
C LYS A 121 6.58 -0.52 16.39
N LYS A 122 6.27 0.51 17.17
CA LYS A 122 7.21 1.14 18.11
C LYS A 122 7.15 0.52 19.50
N THR A 123 5.94 0.30 20.01
CA THR A 123 5.66 -0.15 21.37
C THR A 123 5.43 -1.66 21.46
N HIS A 124 5.15 -2.32 20.34
CA HIS A 124 4.77 -3.73 20.25
C HIS A 124 3.49 -4.10 21.04
N ALA A 125 2.72 -3.11 21.48
CA ALA A 125 1.41 -3.35 22.07
C ALA A 125 0.42 -3.84 21.01
N GLY A 126 -0.43 -4.82 21.37
CA GLY A 126 -1.50 -5.29 20.51
C GLY A 126 -2.53 -4.19 20.24
N ILE A 127 -2.96 -4.06 18.97
CA ILE A 127 -3.92 -3.02 18.58
C ILE A 127 -5.30 -3.65 18.37
N PRO A 128 -6.29 -3.31 19.20
CA PRO A 128 -7.64 -3.81 19.05
C PRO A 128 -8.42 -3.06 17.97
N CYS A 129 -9.48 -3.69 17.48
CA CYS A 129 -10.40 -3.10 16.52
C CYS A 129 -9.70 -2.55 15.26
N CYS A 130 -8.68 -3.26 14.76
CA CYS A 130 -8.16 -3.07 13.41
C CYS A 130 -9.10 -3.78 12.45
N TYR A 131 -9.53 -3.09 11.39
CA TYR A 131 -10.30 -3.72 10.34
C TYR A 131 -9.40 -4.67 9.55
N VAL A 132 -9.88 -5.89 9.29
CA VAL A 132 -9.18 -6.90 8.50
C VAL A 132 -10.10 -7.37 7.39
N LYS A 133 -9.60 -7.40 6.15
CA LYS A 133 -10.32 -7.89 4.98
C LYS A 133 -9.46 -8.90 4.22
N VAL A 134 -10.05 -10.03 3.85
CA VAL A 134 -9.32 -11.16 3.28
C VAL A 134 -9.93 -11.56 1.95
N TYR A 135 -9.07 -11.70 0.94
CA TYR A 135 -9.38 -12.29 -0.35
C TYR A 135 -8.56 -13.57 -0.54
N ALA A 136 -9.12 -14.51 -1.29
CA ALA A 136 -8.42 -15.70 -1.76
C ALA A 136 -8.30 -15.67 -3.29
N GLU A 137 -7.13 -16.01 -3.80
CA GLU A 137 -6.96 -16.45 -5.19
C GLU A 137 -7.31 -17.94 -5.22
N THR A 138 -8.33 -18.31 -5.97
CA THR A 138 -8.82 -19.69 -6.02
C THR A 138 -8.01 -20.55 -7.00
N ASN A 139 -8.28 -21.85 -7.00
CA ASN A 139 -7.70 -22.80 -7.94
C ASN A 139 -7.91 -22.42 -9.42
N SER A 140 -9.02 -21.74 -9.75
CA SER A 140 -9.35 -21.25 -11.09
C SER A 140 -8.65 -19.94 -11.45
N GLY A 141 -7.92 -19.31 -10.52
CA GLY A 141 -7.26 -18.01 -10.71
C GLY A 141 -8.20 -16.82 -10.48
N GLU A 142 -9.38 -17.03 -9.90
CA GLU A 142 -10.31 -15.95 -9.54
C GLU A 142 -9.96 -15.38 -8.17
N ASN A 143 -10.05 -14.05 -8.03
CA ASN A 143 -9.93 -13.37 -6.75
C ASN A 143 -11.30 -13.25 -6.10
N LYS A 144 -11.52 -13.94 -4.97
CA LYS A 144 -12.80 -13.95 -4.25
C LYS A 144 -12.66 -13.46 -2.84
N PHE A 145 -13.65 -12.69 -2.39
CA PHE A 145 -13.77 -12.31 -0.99
C PHE A 145 -13.92 -13.57 -0.13
N LEU A 146 -13.13 -13.65 0.95
CA LEU A 146 -13.15 -14.76 1.88
C LEU A 146 -13.89 -14.38 3.17
N LYS A 147 -13.40 -13.34 3.85
CA LYS A 147 -13.98 -12.82 5.10
C LYS A 147 -13.43 -11.45 5.44
N ASP A 148 -14.10 -10.78 6.37
CA ASP A 148 -13.60 -9.59 7.05
C ASP A 148 -13.99 -9.59 8.53
N GLY A 149 -13.51 -8.60 9.27
CA GLY A 149 -13.85 -8.41 10.67
C GLY A 149 -12.84 -7.51 11.37
N PHE A 150 -12.79 -7.63 12.70
CA PHE A 150 -11.96 -6.77 13.54
C PHE A 150 -11.08 -7.59 14.47
N THR A 151 -9.88 -7.07 14.75
CA THR A 151 -9.02 -7.66 15.79
C THR A 151 -9.65 -7.55 17.17
N ASP A 152 -9.43 -8.58 18.00
CA ASP A 152 -9.86 -8.60 19.39
C ASP A 152 -9.04 -7.65 20.29
N ILE A 153 -9.33 -7.65 21.60
CA ILE A 153 -8.63 -6.81 22.60
C ILE A 153 -7.11 -7.02 22.65
N SER A 154 -6.61 -8.16 22.16
CA SER A 154 -5.19 -8.52 22.13
C SER A 154 -4.53 -8.25 20.77
N GLY A 155 -5.29 -7.69 19.82
CA GLY A 155 -4.88 -7.45 18.45
C GLY A 155 -4.91 -8.69 17.56
N CYS A 156 -5.58 -9.77 17.97
CA CYS A 156 -5.61 -11.02 17.22
C CYS A 156 -6.83 -11.11 16.30
N PHE A 157 -6.69 -11.78 15.16
CA PHE A 157 -7.78 -12.09 14.24
C PHE A 157 -7.55 -13.44 13.56
N ASP A 158 -8.59 -14.27 13.48
CA ASP A 158 -8.60 -15.47 12.64
C ASP A 158 -8.95 -15.05 11.21
N TYR A 159 -7.97 -15.11 10.30
CA TYR A 159 -8.16 -14.67 8.91
C TYR A 159 -8.61 -15.78 7.96
N TYR A 160 -8.78 -17.03 8.42
CA TYR A 160 -9.02 -18.15 7.49
C TYR A 160 -10.19 -19.06 7.86
N SER A 161 -10.43 -19.35 9.14
CA SER A 161 -11.43 -20.32 9.59
C SER A 161 -12.84 -19.84 9.23
N VAL A 162 -13.30 -20.20 8.03
CA VAL A 162 -14.66 -20.05 7.53
C VAL A 162 -15.01 -21.26 6.67
N SER A 163 -16.20 -21.81 6.86
CA SER A 163 -16.68 -22.96 6.09
C SER A 163 -17.27 -22.48 4.76
N THR A 164 -16.41 -22.25 3.77
CA THR A 164 -16.81 -21.81 2.42
C THR A 164 -16.02 -22.57 1.35
N GLU A 165 -16.62 -22.77 0.18
CA GLU A 165 -15.91 -23.34 -0.99
C GLU A 165 -14.70 -22.49 -1.39
N VAL A 166 -14.75 -21.17 -1.15
CA VAL A 166 -13.63 -20.25 -1.41
C VAL A 166 -12.42 -20.62 -0.56
N ALA A 167 -12.62 -20.95 0.71
CA ALA A 167 -11.55 -21.40 1.59
C ALA A 167 -10.92 -22.71 1.09
N GLU A 168 -11.74 -23.68 0.71
CA GLU A 168 -11.26 -24.99 0.22
C GLU A 168 -10.47 -24.88 -1.09
N GLN A 169 -10.81 -23.91 -1.93
CA GLN A 169 -10.16 -23.69 -3.22
C GLN A 169 -9.03 -22.67 -3.17
N ALA A 170 -8.74 -22.07 -2.01
CA ALA A 170 -7.74 -21.03 -1.89
C ALA A 170 -6.34 -21.58 -2.19
N LYS A 171 -5.61 -20.92 -3.10
CA LYS A 171 -4.18 -21.14 -3.36
C LYS A 171 -3.31 -20.11 -2.65
N LYS A 172 -3.80 -18.88 -2.56
CA LYS A 172 -3.11 -17.73 -1.99
C LYS A 172 -4.13 -16.82 -1.32
N LEU A 173 -3.70 -16.12 -0.28
CA LEU A 173 -4.50 -15.15 0.45
C LEU A 173 -3.87 -13.77 0.35
N ALA A 174 -4.71 -12.76 0.22
CA ALA A 174 -4.35 -11.37 0.42
C ALA A 174 -5.14 -10.83 1.60
N ILE A 175 -4.44 -10.20 2.54
CA ILE A 175 -4.98 -9.74 3.82
C ILE A 175 -4.69 -8.25 3.95
N PHE A 176 -5.73 -7.45 3.92
CA PHE A 176 -5.69 -6.02 4.20
C PHE A 176 -5.97 -5.79 5.68
N VAL A 177 -5.20 -4.89 6.29
CA VAL A 177 -5.38 -4.44 7.67
C VAL A 177 -5.36 -2.92 7.68
N ASP A 178 -6.35 -2.31 8.32
CA ASP A 178 -6.45 -0.85 8.48
C ASP A 178 -6.80 -0.47 9.92
N LYS A 179 -6.24 0.67 10.34
CA LYS A 179 -6.60 1.31 11.59
C LYS A 179 -6.37 2.82 11.50
N GLU A 180 -7.43 3.59 11.77
CA GLU A 180 -7.36 5.04 11.91
C GLU A 180 -6.25 5.46 12.89
N GLY A 181 -5.42 6.43 12.49
CA GLY A 181 -4.26 6.89 13.26
C GLY A 181 -3.01 6.01 13.16
N TYR A 182 -3.12 4.78 12.64
CA TYR A 182 -2.00 3.88 12.42
C TYR A 182 -1.72 3.58 10.94
N GLY A 183 -2.70 3.82 10.07
CA GLY A 183 -2.61 3.56 8.63
C GLY A 183 -2.95 2.12 8.27
N SER A 184 -2.49 1.68 7.10
CA SER A 184 -2.89 0.39 6.54
C SER A 184 -1.72 -0.43 6.01
N CYS A 185 -1.94 -1.72 5.86
CA CYS A 185 -0.99 -2.60 5.19
C CYS A 185 -1.67 -3.80 4.54
N ILE A 186 -1.01 -4.36 3.53
CA ILE A 186 -1.40 -5.60 2.88
C ILE A 186 -0.35 -6.67 3.21
N ARG A 187 -0.79 -7.90 3.41
CA ARG A 187 0.03 -9.09 3.54
C ARG A 187 -0.48 -10.16 2.61
N GLU A 188 0.44 -10.96 2.10
CA GLU A 188 0.10 -12.18 1.39
C GLU A 188 0.43 -13.39 2.27
N ALA A 189 -0.38 -14.43 2.19
CA ALA A 189 -0.18 -15.67 2.91
C ALA A 189 -0.57 -16.87 2.05
N LEU A 190 -0.05 -18.04 2.39
CA LEU A 190 -0.64 -19.29 1.93
C LEU A 190 -1.84 -19.65 2.83
N PRO A 191 -2.82 -20.39 2.32
CA PRO A 191 -3.83 -21.00 3.18
C PRO A 191 -3.16 -21.90 4.24
N PRO A 192 -3.65 -21.91 5.49
CA PRO A 192 -3.23 -22.88 6.49
C PRO A 192 -3.37 -24.30 5.95
N ILE A 193 -2.34 -25.11 6.17
CA ILE A 193 -2.42 -26.54 5.87
C ILE A 193 -3.42 -27.11 6.88
N SER A 194 -4.62 -27.48 6.40
CA SER A 194 -5.47 -28.38 7.16
C SER A 194 -4.63 -29.64 7.42
N ALA A 195 -4.36 -29.96 8.68
CA ALA A 195 -3.88 -31.27 9.02
C ALA A 195 -5.01 -32.23 8.65
N ALA A 196 -5.02 -32.68 7.39
CA ALA A 196 -5.95 -33.67 6.91
C ALA A 196 -5.84 -34.87 7.85
N HIS A 197 -6.97 -35.19 8.48
CA HIS A 197 -7.18 -36.39 9.26
C HIS A 197 -6.92 -37.66 8.43
#